data_AF-A0A7J6X9Z6-F1
#
_entry.id   AF-A0A7J6X9Z6-F1
#
_cell.length_a   1.000
_cell.length_b   1.000
_cell.length_c   1.000
_cell.angle_alpha   90.00
_cell.angle_beta   90.00
_cell.angle_gamma   90.00
#
_symmetry.space_group_name_H-M   'P 1'
#
loop_
_entity.id
_entity.type
_entity.pdbx_description
1 polymer ?
#
loop_
_entity_poly.entity_id
_entity_poly.type
_entity_poly.pdbx_seq_one_letter_code
_entity_poly.pdbx_strand_id
1 'polypeptide(L)'
;MICSESQRIWCTGIIDADAVALVFARDRDKPQGSGEIHFNLALSTGVSPVGPIFKGASVRVIKDEESKCSTWLTAKREGSADKLDGDSILQLLAESDIDVLNRDLYLGVTKRRKCSIGTERGKIVSSLAFHEVLGGDEHYLYVRGSGLKTGDTFQFFSPDPQIGLMSRNAVFDNLRALNEKNGDKNIVFGGLVFTCYGRGESFLGQPNIDGSAFLENFPGVPLSGVFCCGEIGRSSSSFAEQDSVVQRSTKCFNHIYSCVYLVIMYTPARSH
;
A
#
# COMPACT_ATOMS: atom_id res chain seq x y z
N MET A 1 9.39 -0.78 29.43
CA MET A 1 10.78 -0.42 29.10
C MET A 1 11.60 -1.70 29.05
N ILE A 2 11.69 -2.32 27.87
CA ILE A 2 12.78 -3.21 27.48
C ILE A 2 13.12 -2.77 26.07
N CYS A 3 14.02 -1.81 25.99
CA CYS A 3 14.82 -1.57 24.81
C CYS A 3 15.95 -2.59 24.95
N SER A 4 15.97 -3.66 24.15
CA SER A 4 17.16 -4.51 24.03
C SER A 4 17.63 -4.43 22.59
N GLU A 5 18.86 -3.94 22.47
CA GLU A 5 19.74 -3.93 21.31
C GLU A 5 19.25 -4.78 20.14
N SER A 6 18.91 -4.11 19.05
CA SER A 6 18.72 -4.74 17.75
C SER A 6 20.07 -5.28 17.29
N GLN A 7 20.38 -6.52 17.70
CA GLN A 7 21.35 -7.33 17.00
C GLN A 7 20.83 -7.48 15.57
N ARG A 8 21.55 -6.86 14.63
CA ARG A 8 21.33 -6.97 13.20
C ARG A 8 21.58 -8.42 12.79
N ILE A 9 20.55 -9.25 12.88
CA ILE A 9 20.55 -10.56 12.22
C ILE A 9 20.28 -10.27 10.74
N TRP A 10 21.37 -10.12 9.99
CA TRP A 10 21.34 -10.31 8.56
C TRP A 10 21.00 -11.78 8.34
N CYS A 11 19.75 -12.10 8.05
CA CYS A 11 19.43 -13.39 7.45
C CYS A 11 20.13 -13.42 6.07
N THR A 12 21.29 -14.07 6.01
CA THR A 12 22.14 -14.26 4.82
C THR A 12 21.57 -15.31 3.86
N GLY A 13 20.25 -15.34 3.71
CA GLY A 13 19.56 -16.11 2.69
C GLY A 13 18.65 -15.16 1.93
N ILE A 14 19.15 -14.61 0.82
CA ILE A 14 18.29 -13.91 -0.14
C ILE A 14 17.38 -14.99 -0.73
N ILE A 15 16.18 -15.13 -0.18
CA ILE A 15 15.11 -15.81 -0.88
C ILE A 15 14.73 -14.88 -2.01
N ASP A 16 15.13 -15.24 -3.23
CA ASP A 16 14.77 -14.54 -4.46
C ASP A 16 13.30 -14.88 -4.78
N ALA A 17 12.39 -14.33 -3.96
CA ALA A 17 10.95 -14.48 -4.12
C ALA A 17 10.40 -13.17 -4.69
N ASP A 18 9.81 -13.24 -5.89
CA ASP A 18 9.13 -12.12 -6.53
C ASP A 18 7.97 -11.57 -5.68
N ALA A 19 7.42 -12.39 -4.79
CA ALA A 19 6.40 -12.00 -3.82
C ALA A 19 6.37 -12.95 -2.61
N VAL A 20 5.99 -12.41 -1.45
CA VAL A 20 5.66 -13.18 -0.24
C VAL A 20 4.17 -12.99 0.06
N ALA A 21 3.48 -14.07 0.41
CA ALA A 21 2.06 -14.04 0.75
C ALA A 21 1.83 -14.56 2.17
N LEU A 22 1.01 -13.82 2.93
CA LEU A 22 0.44 -14.32 4.18
C LEU A 22 -0.88 -15.02 3.87
N VAL A 23 -0.90 -16.34 4.05
CA VAL A 23 -2.06 -17.18 3.73
C VAL A 23 -2.72 -17.65 5.02
N PHE A 24 -4.00 -17.37 5.15
CA PHE A 24 -4.84 -17.90 6.23
C PHE A 24 -5.78 -18.96 5.66
N ALA A 25 -5.82 -20.12 6.30
CA ALA A 25 -6.71 -21.21 5.92
C ALA A 25 -7.73 -21.46 7.05
N ARG A 26 -8.94 -21.84 6.65
CA ARG A 26 -9.99 -22.31 7.56
C ARG A 26 -10.18 -23.79 7.31
N ASP A 27 -10.12 -24.58 8.37
CA ASP A 27 -10.41 -26.01 8.28
C ASP A 27 -11.89 -26.24 7.92
N ARG A 28 -12.10 -27.18 7.01
CA ARG A 28 -13.43 -27.57 6.53
C ARG A 28 -14.23 -28.29 7.62
N ASP A 29 -13.56 -29.15 8.38
CA ASP A 29 -14.16 -30.03 9.38
C ASP A 29 -14.10 -29.43 10.79
N LYS A 30 -14.41 -28.14 10.89
CA LYS A 30 -14.35 -27.39 12.15
C LYS A 30 -15.40 -27.95 13.14
N PRO A 31 -15.01 -28.39 14.35
CA PRO A 31 -15.95 -28.96 15.34
C PRO A 31 -17.07 -27.99 15.69
N GLN A 32 -18.28 -28.52 15.91
CA GLN A 32 -19.40 -27.74 16.45
C GLN A 32 -19.00 -27.12 17.79
N GLY A 33 -19.29 -25.83 17.98
CA GLY A 33 -18.87 -25.08 19.18
C GLY A 33 -17.48 -24.44 19.10
N SER A 34 -16.82 -24.45 17.94
CA SER A 34 -15.55 -23.73 17.75
C SER A 34 -15.78 -22.28 17.33
N GLY A 35 -15.23 -21.31 18.06
CA GLY A 35 -15.33 -19.87 17.73
C GLY A 35 -14.58 -19.48 16.45
N GLU A 36 -14.80 -18.27 15.92
CA GLU A 36 -14.28 -17.80 14.64
C GLU A 36 -13.15 -16.79 14.77
N ILE A 37 -12.10 -16.92 13.95
CA ILE A 37 -11.04 -15.90 13.83
C ILE A 37 -11.39 -14.96 12.68
N HIS A 38 -11.28 -13.66 12.93
CA HIS A 38 -11.56 -12.61 11.98
C HIS A 38 -10.34 -11.71 11.82
N PHE A 39 -10.15 -11.18 10.62
CA PHE A 39 -9.08 -10.27 10.28
C PHE A 39 -9.68 -8.92 9.86
N ASN A 40 -9.40 -7.87 10.62
CA ASN A 40 -9.73 -6.50 10.23
C ASN A 40 -8.48 -5.84 9.65
N LEU A 41 -8.63 -5.13 8.53
CA LEU A 41 -7.52 -4.46 7.86
C LEU A 41 -7.74 -2.96 7.88
N ALA A 42 -6.70 -2.23 8.26
CA ALA A 42 -6.62 -0.79 8.07
C ALA A 42 -5.36 -0.41 7.27
N LEU A 43 -5.42 0.68 6.53
CA LEU A 43 -4.33 1.18 5.69
C LEU A 43 -4.12 2.67 5.98
N SER A 44 -2.87 3.03 6.29
CA SER A 44 -2.39 4.40 6.33
C SER A 44 -1.57 4.69 5.07
N THR A 45 -1.84 5.80 4.39
CA THR A 45 -1.07 6.27 3.23
C THR A 45 -0.24 7.49 3.61
N GLY A 46 0.86 7.73 2.91
CA GLY A 46 1.78 8.87 3.16
C GLY A 46 2.26 9.54 1.90
N VAL A 47 1.48 9.44 0.83
CA VAL A 47 1.76 10.13 -0.43
C VAL A 47 0.56 10.95 -0.88
N SER A 48 0.87 12.06 -1.54
CA SER A 48 -0.09 12.99 -2.13
C SER A 48 0.07 13.01 -3.65
N PRO A 49 -1.04 13.07 -4.41
CA PRO A 49 -0.97 13.23 -5.86
C PRO A 49 -0.38 14.60 -6.21
N VAL A 50 0.40 14.64 -7.30
CA VAL A 50 1.02 15.85 -7.81
C VAL A 50 0.72 16.00 -9.30
N GLY A 51 0.40 17.22 -9.71
CA GLY A 51 0.16 17.54 -11.11
C GLY A 51 -1.05 16.83 -11.75
N PRO A 52 -1.18 16.93 -13.09
CA PRO A 52 -2.31 16.38 -13.82
C PRO A 52 -2.18 14.86 -14.04
N ILE A 53 -3.26 14.27 -14.56
CA ILE A 53 -3.28 12.88 -14.99
C ILE A 53 -2.73 12.78 -16.42
N PHE A 54 -1.91 11.76 -16.65
CA PHE A 54 -1.29 11.47 -17.93
C PHE A 54 -1.67 10.08 -18.43
N LYS A 55 -1.47 9.86 -19.74
CA LYS A 55 -1.61 8.58 -20.41
C LYS A 55 -0.33 8.25 -21.17
N GLY A 56 0.23 7.06 -20.95
CA GLY A 56 1.44 6.62 -21.63
C GLY A 56 1.26 6.57 -23.16
N ALA A 57 2.15 7.23 -23.91
CA ALA A 57 2.08 7.37 -25.36
C ALA A 57 3.01 6.39 -26.10
N SER A 58 4.24 6.28 -25.64
CA SER A 58 5.20 5.26 -26.04
C SER A 58 5.93 4.81 -24.80
N VAL A 59 5.99 3.50 -24.57
CA VAL A 59 6.55 2.88 -23.36
C VAL A 59 7.48 1.75 -23.78
N ARG A 60 8.73 1.80 -23.32
CA ARG A 60 9.77 0.79 -23.60
C ARG A 60 10.45 0.37 -22.30
N VAL A 61 10.59 -0.93 -22.10
CA VAL A 61 11.33 -1.48 -20.96
C VAL A 61 12.78 -1.67 -21.37
N ILE A 62 13.70 -1.10 -20.60
CA ILE A 62 15.15 -1.23 -20.76
C ILE A 62 15.69 -2.05 -19.60
N LYS A 63 16.55 -3.01 -19.92
CA LYS A 63 17.29 -3.80 -18.93
C LYS A 63 18.75 -3.38 -19.00
N ASP A 64 19.35 -3.11 -17.85
CA ASP A 64 20.79 -2.91 -17.78
C ASP A 64 21.55 -4.25 -17.70
N GLU A 65 22.88 -4.17 -17.67
CA GLU A 65 23.77 -5.33 -17.60
C GLU A 65 23.58 -6.14 -16.30
N GLU A 66 23.10 -5.48 -15.23
CA GLU A 66 22.78 -6.09 -13.93
C GLU A 66 21.34 -6.65 -13.88
N SER A 67 20.63 -6.72 -15.02
CA SER A 67 19.23 -7.14 -15.13
C SER A 67 18.23 -6.27 -14.35
N LYS A 68 18.62 -5.09 -13.88
CA LYS A 68 17.68 -4.11 -13.33
C LYS A 68 16.87 -3.53 -14.48
N CYS A 69 15.56 -3.48 -14.27
CA CYS A 69 14.63 -2.97 -15.27
C CYS A 69 14.32 -1.49 -14.99
N SER A 70 14.36 -0.67 -16.04
CA SER A 70 13.75 0.66 -16.07
C SER A 70 12.75 0.74 -17.21
N THR A 71 11.76 1.62 -17.09
CA THR A 71 10.78 1.89 -18.13
C THR A 71 10.93 3.33 -18.58
N TRP A 72 11.11 3.52 -19.89
CA TRP A 72 11.24 4.83 -20.49
C TRP A 72 9.95 5.14 -21.22
N LEU A 73 9.39 6.33 -21.01
CA LEU A 73 8.10 6.67 -21.58
C LEU A 73 7.98 8.12 -22.02
N THR A 74 7.11 8.31 -22.99
CA THR A 74 6.50 9.61 -23.32
C THR A 74 5.03 9.53 -22.94
N ALA A 75 4.38 10.67 -22.71
CA ALA A 75 3.00 10.69 -22.26
C ALA A 75 2.18 11.77 -22.96
N LYS A 76 0.86 11.68 -22.81
CA LYS A 76 -0.08 12.72 -23.18
C LYS A 76 -0.83 13.14 -21.93
N ARG A 77 -1.11 14.43 -21.78
CA ARG A 77 -2.05 14.88 -20.75
C ARG A 77 -3.44 14.30 -21.06
N GLU A 78 -4.19 13.92 -20.03
CA GLU A 78 -5.57 13.47 -20.22
C GLU A 78 -6.39 14.54 -20.96
N GLY A 79 -7.05 14.13 -22.05
CA GLY A 79 -7.80 15.03 -22.93
C GLY A 79 -6.98 15.77 -24.00
N SER A 80 -5.64 15.66 -24.00
CA SER A 80 -4.78 16.22 -25.06
C SER A 80 -4.27 15.16 -26.04
N ALA A 81 -4.08 15.57 -27.30
CA ALA A 81 -3.42 14.76 -28.32
C ALA A 81 -1.89 14.92 -28.31
N ASP A 82 -1.38 15.98 -27.66
CA ASP A 82 0.03 16.36 -27.67
C ASP A 82 0.87 15.36 -26.89
N LYS A 83 1.95 14.93 -27.53
CA LYS A 83 2.92 14.00 -26.94
C LYS A 83 4.01 14.81 -26.26
N LEU A 84 4.28 14.48 -25.01
CA LEU A 84 5.26 15.11 -24.15
C LEU A 84 6.41 14.13 -23.89
N ASP A 85 7.64 14.63 -24.02
CA ASP A 85 8.89 14.00 -23.58
C ASP A 85 9.11 14.16 -22.06
N GLY A 86 10.25 13.68 -21.57
CA GLY A 86 10.58 13.70 -20.13
C GLY A 86 10.68 15.11 -19.58
N ASP A 87 11.49 15.95 -20.23
CA ASP A 87 11.70 17.35 -19.82
C ASP A 87 10.40 18.13 -19.82
N SER A 88 9.59 18.00 -20.87
CA SER A 88 8.28 18.64 -20.96
C SER A 88 7.34 18.22 -19.82
N ILE A 89 7.35 16.95 -19.43
CA ILE A 89 6.52 16.45 -18.31
C ILE A 89 7.03 17.02 -16.98
N LEU A 90 8.35 16.98 -16.73
CA LEU A 90 8.94 17.46 -15.49
C LEU A 90 8.79 18.98 -15.33
N GLN A 91 8.92 19.73 -16.42
CA GLN A 91 8.71 21.17 -16.44
C GLN A 91 7.26 21.52 -16.06
N LEU A 92 6.27 20.82 -16.61
CA LEU A 92 4.85 21.02 -16.24
C LEU A 92 4.59 20.77 -14.75
N LEU A 93 5.32 19.84 -14.12
CA LEU A 93 5.22 19.63 -12.67
C LEU A 93 5.86 20.80 -11.91
N ALA A 94 7.06 21.22 -12.31
CA ALA A 94 7.78 22.32 -11.67
C ALA A 94 7.06 23.67 -11.75
N GLU A 95 6.31 23.91 -12.82
CA GLU A 95 5.44 25.08 -12.97
C GLU A 95 4.32 25.12 -11.92
N SER A 96 3.88 23.95 -11.43
CA SER A 96 2.82 23.83 -10.42
C SER A 96 3.32 23.80 -8.98
N ASP A 97 4.52 23.25 -8.75
CA ASP A 97 5.19 23.18 -7.46
C ASP A 97 6.71 23.19 -7.72
N ILE A 98 7.36 24.33 -7.45
CA ILE A 98 8.79 24.55 -7.76
C ILE A 98 9.69 23.53 -7.04
N ASP A 99 9.26 23.04 -5.87
CA ASP A 99 10.06 22.13 -5.05
C ASP A 99 9.78 20.65 -5.36
N VAL A 100 8.83 20.36 -6.26
CA VAL A 100 8.43 18.98 -6.59
C VAL A 100 9.59 18.13 -7.09
N LEU A 101 10.52 18.73 -7.85
CA LEU A 101 11.64 18.02 -8.46
C LEU A 101 12.78 17.73 -7.45
N ASN A 102 12.76 18.37 -6.28
CA ASN A 102 13.70 18.08 -5.19
C ASN A 102 13.23 16.96 -4.27
N ARG A 103 12.01 16.46 -4.49
CA ARG A 103 11.39 15.40 -3.69
C ARG A 103 11.41 14.08 -4.44
N ASP A 104 11.31 12.98 -3.70
CA ASP A 104 11.11 11.67 -4.32
C ASP A 104 9.76 11.67 -5.07
N LEU A 105 9.79 11.31 -6.35
CA LEU A 105 8.59 11.27 -7.18
C LEU A 105 8.30 9.85 -7.64
N TYR A 106 7.01 9.54 -7.72
CA TYR A 106 6.54 8.22 -8.12
C TYR A 106 5.37 8.32 -9.09
N LEU A 107 5.39 7.48 -10.13
CA LEU A 107 4.25 7.26 -10.99
C LEU A 107 3.30 6.25 -10.36
N GLY A 108 2.13 6.72 -9.91
CA GLY A 108 1.01 5.86 -9.54
C GLY A 108 0.21 5.49 -10.79
N VAL A 109 0.32 4.23 -11.22
CA VAL A 109 -0.33 3.69 -12.42
C VAL A 109 -1.54 2.87 -12.03
N THR A 110 -2.72 3.23 -12.53
CA THR A 110 -3.94 2.48 -12.24
C THR A 110 -3.98 1.20 -13.07
N LYS A 111 -3.86 0.05 -12.41
CA LYS A 111 -4.00 -1.27 -13.01
C LYS A 111 -5.39 -1.81 -12.78
N ARG A 112 -5.98 -2.42 -13.80
CA ARG A 112 -7.25 -3.15 -13.69
C ARG A 112 -7.01 -4.60 -14.03
N ARG A 113 -7.38 -5.50 -13.13
CA ARG A 113 -7.26 -6.94 -13.31
C ARG A 113 -8.59 -7.63 -13.03
N LYS A 114 -8.92 -8.64 -13.82
CA LYS A 114 -10.06 -9.51 -13.56
C LYS A 114 -9.60 -10.59 -12.58
N CYS A 115 -10.12 -10.56 -11.36
CA CYS A 115 -9.84 -11.56 -10.35
C CYS A 115 -11.05 -12.47 -10.18
N SER A 116 -10.85 -13.78 -10.27
CA SER A 116 -11.81 -14.80 -9.86
C SER A 116 -11.22 -15.59 -8.70
N ILE A 117 -11.99 -15.75 -7.62
CA ILE A 117 -11.63 -16.59 -6.48
C ILE A 117 -12.63 -17.74 -6.43
N GLY A 118 -12.13 -18.97 -6.54
CA GLY A 118 -12.97 -20.17 -6.60
C GLY A 118 -13.93 -20.14 -7.80
N THR A 119 -15.21 -20.42 -7.53
CA THR A 119 -16.28 -20.47 -8.55
C THR A 119 -17.02 -19.15 -8.75
N GLU A 120 -16.62 -18.07 -8.06
CA GLU A 120 -17.27 -16.76 -8.20
C GLU A 120 -16.99 -16.10 -9.56
N ARG A 121 -17.98 -15.38 -10.10
CA ARG A 121 -17.81 -14.54 -11.30
C ARG A 121 -16.68 -13.54 -11.07
N GLY A 122 -15.74 -13.48 -12.02
CA GLY A 122 -14.56 -12.62 -11.92
C GLY A 122 -14.94 -11.15 -11.74
N LYS A 123 -14.48 -10.55 -10.63
CA LYS A 123 -14.63 -9.13 -10.30
C LYS A 123 -13.46 -8.35 -10.89
N ILE A 124 -13.71 -7.16 -11.43
CA ILE A 124 -12.63 -6.25 -11.83
C ILE A 124 -12.13 -5.56 -10.56
N VAL A 125 -10.87 -5.80 -10.22
CA VAL A 125 -10.17 -5.15 -9.12
C VAL A 125 -9.25 -4.09 -9.71
N SER A 126 -9.30 -2.89 -9.15
CA SER A 126 -8.39 -1.80 -9.53
C SER A 126 -7.34 -1.62 -8.44
N SER A 127 -6.10 -1.43 -8.84
CA SER A 127 -4.99 -1.17 -7.94
C SER A 127 -4.09 -0.06 -8.46
N LEU A 128 -3.28 0.52 -7.56
CA LEU A 128 -2.26 1.49 -7.91
C LEU A 128 -0.89 0.82 -7.76
N ALA A 129 -0.15 0.73 -8.87
CA ALA A 129 1.24 0.30 -8.88
C ALA A 129 2.12 1.55 -8.90
N PHE A 130 3.20 1.56 -8.13
CA PHE A 130 4.09 2.71 -8.03
C PHE A 130 5.44 2.45 -8.70
N HIS A 131 5.91 3.41 -9.48
CA HIS A 131 7.23 3.37 -10.11
C HIS A 131 7.99 4.64 -9.76
N GLU A 132 9.12 4.51 -9.07
CA GLU A 132 10.00 5.63 -8.75
C GLU A 132 10.46 6.34 -10.03
N VAL A 133 10.37 7.66 -10.05
CA VAL A 133 10.86 8.51 -11.13
C VAL A 133 12.35 8.68 -10.96
N LEU A 134 13.11 8.26 -11.98
CA LEU A 134 14.57 8.33 -12.00
C LEU A 134 15.08 9.63 -12.63
N GLY A 135 14.24 10.28 -13.45
CA GLY A 135 14.55 11.51 -14.17
C GLY A 135 13.85 11.58 -15.52
N GLY A 136 14.28 12.49 -16.38
CA GLY A 136 13.82 12.62 -17.75
C GLY A 136 14.81 13.40 -18.60
N ASP A 137 14.59 13.39 -19.90
CA ASP A 137 15.29 14.24 -20.88
C ASP A 137 14.35 14.68 -22.02
N GLU A 138 14.92 15.32 -23.04
CA GLU A 138 14.25 15.75 -24.27
C GLU A 138 13.62 14.62 -25.12
N HIS A 139 13.69 13.36 -24.67
CA HIS A 139 13.13 12.22 -25.34
C HIS A 139 12.16 11.42 -24.47
N TYR A 140 12.51 11.12 -23.23
CA TYR A 140 11.78 10.19 -22.37
C TYR A 140 11.83 10.58 -20.90
N LEU A 141 10.76 10.25 -20.18
CA LEU A 141 10.74 10.11 -18.73
C LEU A 141 11.23 8.71 -18.36
N TYR A 142 12.06 8.62 -17.32
CA TYR A 142 12.67 7.39 -16.83
C TYR A 142 12.06 6.98 -15.49
N VAL A 143 11.58 5.74 -15.38
CA VAL A 143 11.09 5.20 -14.10
C VAL A 143 11.63 3.82 -13.79
N ARG A 144 11.69 3.48 -12.50
CA ARG A 144 12.14 2.18 -12.02
C ARG A 144 11.13 1.07 -12.32
N GLY A 145 11.67 -0.10 -12.68
CA GLY A 145 10.92 -1.32 -12.85
C GLY A 145 10.32 -1.48 -14.24
N SER A 146 9.46 -2.48 -14.36
CA SER A 146 8.70 -2.79 -15.57
C SER A 146 7.22 -2.89 -15.24
N GLY A 147 6.35 -2.84 -16.24
CA GLY A 147 4.91 -3.07 -16.05
C GLY A 147 4.01 -1.93 -16.48
N LEU A 148 4.53 -0.71 -16.71
CA LEU A 148 3.79 0.29 -17.47
C LEU A 148 3.64 -0.15 -18.92
N LYS A 149 2.50 0.19 -19.51
CA LYS A 149 2.17 -0.08 -20.91
C LYS A 149 1.68 1.19 -21.58
N THR A 150 1.87 1.26 -22.90
CA THR A 150 1.22 2.30 -23.71
C THR A 150 -0.29 2.27 -23.48
N GLY A 151 -0.87 3.44 -23.22
CA GLY A 151 -2.28 3.61 -22.90
C GLY A 151 -2.62 3.53 -21.42
N ASP A 152 -1.69 3.15 -20.53
CA ASP A 152 -1.91 3.20 -19.09
C ASP A 152 -2.11 4.65 -18.63
N THR A 153 -3.07 4.84 -17.73
CA THR A 153 -3.29 6.11 -17.04
C THR A 153 -2.48 6.15 -15.75
N PHE A 154 -1.77 7.26 -15.53
CA PHE A 154 -0.95 7.46 -14.34
C PHE A 154 -1.00 8.91 -13.86
N GLN A 155 -0.64 9.10 -12.59
CA GLN A 155 -0.44 10.41 -11.97
C GLN A 155 0.83 10.38 -11.12
N PHE A 156 1.48 11.53 -10.93
CA PHE A 156 2.63 11.63 -10.04
C PHE A 156 2.19 11.66 -8.58
N PHE A 157 3.02 11.14 -7.70
CA PHE A 157 2.85 11.17 -6.26
C PHE A 157 4.17 11.54 -5.60
N SER A 158 4.09 12.32 -4.53
CA SER A 158 5.21 12.69 -3.66
C SER A 158 4.92 12.23 -2.23
N PRO A 159 5.95 11.84 -1.45
CA PRO A 159 5.83 11.70 -0.01
C PRO A 159 5.28 12.97 0.62
N ASP A 160 4.34 12.80 1.55
CA ASP A 160 3.67 13.88 2.26
C ASP A 160 3.48 13.48 3.73
N PRO A 161 4.35 13.96 4.64
CA PRO A 161 4.26 13.69 6.07
C PRO A 161 2.91 14.06 6.69
N GLN A 162 2.28 15.15 6.24
CA GLN A 162 1.02 15.63 6.81
C GLN A 162 -0.11 14.66 6.46
N ILE A 163 -0.20 14.23 5.20
CA ILE A 163 -1.12 13.16 4.79
C ILE A 163 -0.79 11.85 5.51
N GLY A 164 0.50 11.55 5.69
CA GLY A 164 0.99 10.42 6.49
C GLY A 164 0.39 10.40 7.90
N LEU A 165 0.53 11.49 8.65
CA LEU A 165 -0.01 11.63 10.00
C LEU A 165 -1.54 11.59 10.01
N MET A 166 -2.19 12.35 9.13
CA MET A 166 -3.66 12.37 9.05
C MET A 166 -4.23 10.98 8.77
N SER A 167 -3.66 10.25 7.81
CA SER A 167 -4.09 8.91 7.46
C SER A 167 -3.82 7.91 8.59
N ARG A 168 -2.71 8.05 9.32
CA ARG A 168 -2.42 7.25 10.51
C ARG A 168 -3.44 7.51 11.62
N ASN A 169 -3.79 8.76 11.88
CA ASN A 169 -4.78 9.13 12.89
C ASN A 169 -6.17 8.57 12.54
N ALA A 170 -6.56 8.60 11.26
CA ALA A 170 -7.79 7.95 10.82
C ALA A 170 -7.78 6.43 11.08
N VAL A 171 -6.63 5.75 10.91
CA VAL A 171 -6.49 4.35 11.32
C VAL A 171 -6.66 4.20 12.83
N PHE A 172 -5.99 5.03 13.62
CA PHE A 172 -6.11 5.02 15.08
C PHE A 172 -7.56 5.16 15.56
N ASP A 173 -8.32 6.10 14.98
CA ASP A 173 -9.74 6.29 15.32
C ASP A 173 -10.60 5.09 14.89
N ASN A 174 -10.29 4.48 13.74
CA ASN A 174 -10.97 3.25 13.31
C ASN A 174 -10.68 2.07 14.25
N LEU A 175 -9.44 1.93 14.74
CA LEU A 175 -9.07 0.91 15.71
C LEU A 175 -9.76 1.13 17.06
N ARG A 176 -9.89 2.40 17.50
CA ARG A 176 -10.66 2.77 18.68
C ARG A 176 -12.12 2.36 18.54
N ALA A 177 -12.76 2.74 17.43
CA ALA A 177 -14.15 2.38 17.16
C ALA A 177 -14.35 0.85 17.07
N LEU A 178 -13.36 0.12 16.53
CA LEU A 178 -13.37 -1.35 16.51
C LEU A 178 -13.35 -1.92 17.93
N ASN A 179 -12.51 -1.38 18.81
CA ASN A 179 -12.43 -1.79 20.21
C ASN A 179 -13.76 -1.53 20.95
N GLU A 180 -14.34 -0.35 20.76
CA GLU A 180 -15.61 0.05 21.39
C GLU A 180 -16.80 -0.78 20.90
N LYS A 181 -16.88 -1.06 19.59
CA LYS A 181 -17.98 -1.84 18.99
C LYS A 181 -17.93 -3.33 19.37
N ASN A 182 -16.74 -3.87 19.63
CA ASN A 182 -16.57 -5.31 19.81
C ASN A 182 -17.18 -5.84 21.13
N GLY A 183 -17.28 -5.01 22.19
CA GLY A 183 -17.81 -5.44 23.50
C GLY A 183 -17.23 -6.78 23.97
N ASP A 184 -17.99 -7.55 24.77
CA ASP A 184 -17.59 -8.91 25.19
C ASP A 184 -17.69 -9.97 24.08
N LYS A 185 -18.03 -9.59 22.84
CA LYS A 185 -18.33 -10.55 21.76
C LYS A 185 -17.10 -10.98 20.98
N ASN A 186 -16.16 -10.06 20.73
CA ASN A 186 -14.97 -10.30 19.92
C ASN A 186 -13.73 -9.93 20.72
N ILE A 187 -12.80 -10.86 20.85
CA ILE A 187 -11.55 -10.69 21.58
C ILE A 187 -10.45 -10.36 20.58
N VAL A 188 -9.87 -9.16 20.67
CA VAL A 188 -8.65 -8.82 19.93
C VAL A 188 -7.48 -9.49 20.64
N PHE A 189 -6.78 -10.40 19.94
CA PHE A 189 -5.73 -11.22 20.56
C PHE A 189 -4.37 -11.12 19.85
N GLY A 190 -4.30 -10.40 18.72
CA GLY A 190 -3.04 -10.12 18.06
C GLY A 190 -3.14 -9.05 16.98
N GLY A 191 -2.00 -8.50 16.60
CA GLY A 191 -1.88 -7.58 15.47
C GLY A 191 -0.62 -7.81 14.65
N LEU A 192 -0.71 -7.57 13.34
CA LEU A 192 0.44 -7.45 12.45
C LEU A 192 0.47 -6.04 11.84
N VAL A 193 1.65 -5.42 11.80
CA VAL A 193 1.88 -4.11 11.19
C VAL A 193 3.00 -4.21 10.16
N PHE A 194 2.74 -3.71 8.95
CA PHE A 194 3.71 -3.69 7.88
C PHE A 194 3.89 -2.28 7.36
N THR A 195 5.06 -1.72 7.60
CA THR A 195 5.35 -0.30 7.36
C THR A 195 6.35 -0.16 6.22
N CYS A 196 6.08 0.70 5.24
CA CYS A 196 7.07 1.01 4.21
C CYS A 196 8.34 1.58 4.85
N TYR A 197 9.52 1.14 4.41
CA TYR A 197 10.81 1.61 4.95
C TYR A 197 11.04 3.12 4.78
N GLY A 198 10.34 3.76 3.84
CA GLY A 198 10.36 5.22 3.69
C GLY A 198 9.65 5.97 4.82
N ARG A 199 8.82 5.28 5.64
CA ARG A 199 8.19 5.88 6.83
C ARG A 199 9.10 5.74 8.06
N GLY A 200 8.55 6.12 9.22
CA GLY A 200 9.24 6.13 10.50
C GLY A 200 9.57 7.54 10.93
N GLU A 201 10.57 7.68 11.79
CA GLU A 201 10.90 8.95 12.43
C GLU A 201 11.34 10.04 11.43
N SER A 202 12.12 9.69 10.41
CA SER A 202 12.55 10.64 9.38
C SER A 202 11.38 11.23 8.57
N PHE A 203 10.29 10.47 8.42
CA PHE A 203 9.13 10.88 7.64
C PHE A 203 8.03 11.49 8.50
N LEU A 204 7.74 10.91 9.68
CA LEU A 204 6.61 11.29 10.54
C LEU A 204 7.05 12.11 11.76
N GLY A 205 8.35 12.37 11.91
CA GLY A 205 8.93 13.16 13.00
C GLY A 205 8.98 12.47 14.37
N GLN A 206 8.51 11.22 14.48
CA GLN A 206 8.48 10.47 15.73
C GLN A 206 8.73 8.97 15.50
N PRO A 207 9.48 8.30 16.40
CA PRO A 207 9.68 6.86 16.33
C PRO A 207 8.39 6.11 16.70
N ASN A 208 8.25 4.89 16.18
CA ASN A 208 7.17 3.93 16.53
C ASN A 208 5.72 4.41 16.33
N ILE A 209 5.50 5.54 15.66
CA ILE A 209 4.20 6.18 15.50
C ILE A 209 3.13 5.28 14.84
N ASP A 210 3.56 4.40 13.93
CA ASP A 210 2.66 3.42 13.30
C ASP A 210 2.29 2.30 14.28
N GLY A 211 3.26 1.71 14.97
CA GLY A 211 2.99 0.67 15.96
C GLY A 211 2.15 1.18 17.14
N SER A 212 2.36 2.43 17.55
CA SER A 212 1.61 3.06 18.63
C SER A 212 0.12 3.15 18.33
N ALA A 213 -0.25 3.28 17.05
CA ALA A 213 -1.66 3.34 16.64
C ALA A 213 -2.46 2.10 17.08
N PHE A 214 -1.81 0.93 17.06
CA PHE A 214 -2.40 -0.33 17.51
C PHE A 214 -2.25 -0.51 19.02
N LEU A 215 -1.04 -0.33 19.56
CA LEU A 215 -0.72 -0.63 20.96
C LEU A 215 -1.50 0.24 21.95
N GLU A 216 -1.80 1.49 21.58
CA GLU A 216 -2.60 2.40 22.41
C GLU A 216 -4.08 2.02 22.42
N ASN A 217 -4.61 1.44 21.33
CA ASN A 217 -6.00 0.98 21.25
C ASN A 217 -6.21 -0.41 21.84
N PHE A 218 -5.18 -1.26 21.85
CA PHE A 218 -5.22 -2.64 22.36
C PHE A 218 -4.08 -2.92 23.34
N PRO A 219 -4.10 -2.30 24.53
CA PRO A 219 -3.04 -2.47 25.51
C PRO A 219 -2.89 -3.93 25.94
N GLY A 220 -1.65 -4.44 25.92
CA GLY A 220 -1.33 -5.82 26.30
C GLY A 220 -1.52 -6.86 25.20
N VAL A 221 -2.09 -6.49 24.05
CA VAL A 221 -2.21 -7.38 22.88
C VAL A 221 -0.86 -7.45 22.15
N PRO A 222 -0.35 -8.65 21.81
CA PRO A 222 0.90 -8.77 21.09
C PRO A 222 0.79 -8.17 19.68
N LEU A 223 1.78 -7.36 19.33
CA LEU A 223 1.96 -6.77 18.01
C LEU A 223 3.28 -7.23 17.42
N SER A 224 3.25 -7.71 16.18
CA SER A 224 4.45 -8.02 15.40
C SER A 224 4.41 -7.31 14.05
N GLY A 225 5.52 -7.28 13.34
CA GLY A 225 5.61 -6.53 12.09
C GLY A 225 6.99 -6.48 11.49
N VAL A 226 7.07 -5.95 10.27
CA VAL A 226 8.33 -5.70 9.55
C VAL A 226 8.26 -4.41 8.75
N PHE A 227 9.41 -3.77 8.58
CA PHE A 227 9.57 -2.75 7.55
C PHE A 227 9.67 -3.40 6.18
N CYS A 228 8.96 -2.85 5.20
CA CYS A 228 8.80 -3.43 3.87
C CYS A 228 9.37 -2.50 2.80
N CYS A 229 10.08 -3.08 1.83
CA CYS A 229 10.61 -2.42 0.63
C CYS A 229 9.84 -2.85 -0.64
N GLY A 230 8.51 -2.95 -0.57
CA GLY A 230 7.73 -3.44 -1.69
C GLY A 230 6.23 -3.50 -1.43
N GLU A 231 5.52 -4.03 -2.42
CA GLU A 231 4.06 -4.04 -2.46
C GLU A 231 3.44 -5.09 -1.53
N ILE A 232 2.50 -4.67 -0.68
CA ILE A 232 1.65 -5.55 0.15
C ILE A 232 0.27 -5.68 -0.47
N GLY A 233 0.13 -6.65 -1.36
CA GLY A 233 -1.14 -6.96 -1.99
C GLY A 233 -2.15 -7.59 -1.03
N ARG A 234 -3.43 -7.22 -1.19
CA ARG A 234 -4.58 -8.02 -0.75
C ARG A 234 -5.18 -8.74 -1.93
N SER A 235 -5.34 -10.05 -1.80
CA SER A 235 -6.36 -10.76 -2.56
C SER A 235 -7.71 -10.39 -1.96
N SER A 236 -8.65 -9.94 -2.80
CA SER A 236 -9.98 -9.55 -2.36
C SER A 236 -10.82 -10.79 -2.03
N SER A 237 -10.59 -11.44 -0.90
CA SER A 237 -11.61 -12.29 -0.31
C SER A 237 -12.62 -11.39 0.42
N SER A 238 -13.85 -11.41 -0.08
CA SER A 238 -15.03 -10.75 0.46
C SER A 238 -15.17 -10.88 1.96
N PHE A 239 -15.14 -9.75 2.68
CA PHE A 239 -15.88 -9.55 3.92
C PHE A 239 -16.28 -8.09 4.00
N ALA A 240 -17.40 -7.79 3.36
CA ALA A 240 -18.15 -6.56 3.59
C ALA A 240 -19.62 -6.99 3.66
N GLU A 241 -20.08 -7.31 4.86
CA GLU A 241 -21.43 -6.96 5.24
C GLU A 241 -21.33 -5.82 6.26
N GLN A 242 -22.10 -4.76 5.97
CA GLN A 242 -22.48 -3.64 6.82
C GLN A 242 -21.40 -2.59 7.14
N ASP A 243 -21.32 -1.54 6.31
CA ASP A 243 -22.07 -0.29 6.55
C ASP A 243 -21.83 0.73 5.42
N SER A 244 -22.94 1.29 4.93
CA SER A 244 -23.06 2.51 4.12
C SER A 244 -22.40 3.69 4.85
N VAL A 245 -21.58 4.58 4.29
CA VAL A 245 -21.69 5.36 3.06
C VAL A 245 -20.25 5.71 2.63
N VAL A 246 -19.59 4.84 1.86
CA VAL A 246 -18.60 5.20 0.83
C VAL A 246 -18.48 3.94 -0.04
N GLN A 247 -19.23 3.86 -1.14
CA GLN A 247 -18.88 2.98 -2.24
C GLN A 247 -17.53 3.44 -2.82
N ARG A 248 -16.43 3.04 -2.19
CA ARG A 248 -15.14 3.01 -2.85
C ARG A 248 -14.97 1.57 -3.30
N SER A 249 -15.21 1.38 -4.61
CA SER A 249 -14.66 0.27 -5.40
C SER A 249 -13.39 -0.24 -4.74
N THR A 250 -13.27 -1.54 -4.49
CA THR A 250 -12.09 -2.23 -3.94
C THR A 250 -10.79 -1.70 -4.57
N LYS A 251 -10.27 -0.63 -3.97
CA LYS A 251 -9.01 0.04 -4.26
C LYS A 251 -8.13 -0.37 -3.10
N CYS A 252 -7.31 -1.37 -3.32
CA CYS A 252 -6.17 -1.63 -2.45
C CYS A 252 -4.92 -1.54 -3.32
N PHE A 253 -3.85 -1.10 -2.66
CA PHE A 253 -2.44 -1.03 -3.06
C PHE A 253 -1.96 0.42 -3.11
N ASN A 254 -1.44 0.91 -1.98
CA ASN A 254 -0.49 2.03 -1.93
C ASN A 254 0.76 1.49 -1.24
N HIS A 255 1.91 1.61 -1.88
CA HIS A 255 3.12 0.83 -1.58
C HIS A 255 4.40 1.64 -1.45
N ILE A 256 4.22 2.94 -1.26
CA ILE A 256 5.26 3.88 -0.91
C ILE A 256 4.70 4.73 0.22
N TYR A 257 5.50 4.92 1.27
CA TYR A 257 5.12 5.68 2.46
C TYR A 257 3.79 5.23 3.10
N SER A 258 3.43 3.95 2.97
CA SER A 258 2.20 3.36 3.52
C SER A 258 2.45 2.47 4.75
N CYS A 259 1.42 2.24 5.55
CA CYS A 259 1.42 1.26 6.64
C CYS A 259 0.13 0.44 6.64
N VAL A 260 0.25 -0.88 6.70
CA VAL A 260 -0.86 -1.83 6.73
C VAL A 260 -0.98 -2.42 8.13
N TYR A 261 -2.20 -2.42 8.66
CA TYR A 261 -2.55 -3.00 9.94
C TYR A 261 -3.47 -4.20 9.71
N LEU A 262 -3.15 -5.32 10.35
CA LEU A 262 -3.99 -6.50 10.40
C LEU A 262 -4.33 -6.79 11.86
N VAL A 263 -5.57 -6.51 12.26
CA VAL A 263 -6.09 -6.84 13.59
C VAL A 263 -6.66 -8.25 13.56
N ILE A 264 -6.22 -9.09 14.48
CA ILE A 264 -6.64 -10.48 14.60
C ILE A 264 -7.59 -10.59 15.79
N MET A 265 -8.82 -11.03 15.51
CA MET A 265 -9.91 -11.09 16.46
C MET A 265 -10.46 -12.51 16.55
N TYR A 266 -11.02 -12.88 17.70
CA TYR A 266 -11.67 -14.15 17.94
C TYR A 266 -13.07 -13.95 18.50
N THR A 267 -14.07 -14.57 17.88
CA THR A 267 -15.46 -14.61 18.34
C THR A 267 -15.70 -15.98 18.96
N PRO A 268 -15.89 -16.11 20.29
CA PRO A 268 -16.21 -17.38 20.91
C PRO A 268 -17.51 -17.97 20.36
N ALA A 269 -17.63 -19.30 20.35
CA ALA A 269 -18.91 -19.93 20.06
C ALA A 269 -19.92 -19.58 21.15
N ARG A 270 -21.17 -19.34 20.76
CA ARG A 270 -22.25 -19.11 21.73
C ARG A 270 -22.46 -20.38 22.55
N SER A 271 -22.38 -20.26 23.87
CA SER A 271 -22.84 -21.31 24.78
C SER A 271 -24.36 -21.43 24.61
N HIS A 272 -24.83 -22.60 24.20
CA HIS A 272 -26.26 -22.96 24.25
C HIS A 272 -26.65 -23.38 25.66
#